data_AF-A0A6I2GVD1-F1
#
_entry.id   AF-A0A6I2GVD1-F1
#
_cell.length_a   1.000
_cell.length_b   1.000
_cell.length_c   1.000
_cell.angle_alpha   90.00
_cell.angle_beta   90.00
_cell.angle_gamma   90.00
#
_symmetry.space_group_name_H-M   'P 1'
#
loop_
_entity.id
_entity.type
_entity.pdbx_description
1 polymer ?
#
loop_
_entity_poly.entity_id
_entity_poly.type
_entity_poly.pdbx_seq_one_letter_code
_entity_poly.pdbx_strand_id
1 'polypeptide(L)'
;MRLQQGARLALGLFLLAAACGPSESELTGGHLAEDPRSPGLVQLDSALGTLDRHNLMSDADLTGGSTVTVAQVQGFLTAKGSYLAHYSDPAWGKSAATLVVERSRAYGINPVYMLARIEAESGLVRSGTSNNLAQATGCACPDSGSCDGSWAGFGNQVECSAAKFRGYLADLEVGRATVSGWKKGVTKQTLDPCSVTPANNATAALYTYTPWVGAYAAQCGTSQWGGSSLVALLYANFKSDAAWGSSSVATIIVDSNNARNDAALARSEVSANWTAATSTAGYYGTGYYYASVASVSDAADFWFYLSADATRTVDAWWTAGSNRSSATPFLAVNAAGVQVGSVTANQQLNGGRWNALGSFKFTRGWNRIRVSRWAGNGSVVIADAVRIR
;
A
#
# COMPACT_ATOMS: atom_id res chain seq x y z
N MET A 1 10.88 -44.99 41.79
CA MET A 1 10.82 -45.38 40.37
C MET A 1 9.51 -44.86 39.79
N ARG A 2 9.63 -43.85 38.90
CA ARG A 2 8.67 -43.30 37.92
C ARG A 2 7.37 -42.63 38.41
N LEU A 3 7.40 -41.30 38.30
CA LEU A 3 6.31 -40.35 38.19
C LEU A 3 5.33 -40.73 37.06
N GLN A 4 4.03 -40.70 37.35
CA GLN A 4 2.97 -40.65 36.34
C GLN A 4 2.75 -39.20 35.92
N GLN A 5 3.03 -38.90 34.64
CA GLN A 5 2.53 -37.69 33.98
C GLN A 5 1.25 -38.06 33.23
N GLY A 6 0.14 -37.40 33.60
CA GLY A 6 -1.11 -37.45 32.86
C GLY A 6 -0.99 -36.63 31.57
N ALA A 7 -1.14 -37.30 30.42
CA ALA A 7 -1.31 -36.66 29.14
C ALA A 7 -2.74 -36.11 29.03
N ARG A 8 -2.88 -34.79 29.00
CA ARG A 8 -4.12 -34.12 28.58
C ARG A 8 -4.20 -34.20 27.06
N LEU A 9 -5.13 -35.00 26.55
CA LEU A 9 -5.49 -35.07 25.15
C LEU A 9 -6.27 -33.78 24.80
N ALA A 10 -5.62 -32.85 24.10
CA ALA A 10 -6.29 -31.68 23.55
C ALA A 10 -7.11 -32.13 22.33
N LEU A 11 -8.43 -32.14 22.48
CA LEU A 11 -9.39 -32.41 21.42
C LEU A 11 -9.37 -31.21 20.46
N GLY A 12 -8.62 -31.33 19.37
CA GLY A 12 -8.60 -30.33 18.29
C GLY A 12 -9.95 -30.32 17.59
N LEU A 13 -10.71 -29.25 17.80
CA LEU A 13 -11.94 -28.96 17.08
C LEU A 13 -11.58 -28.62 15.63
N PHE A 14 -11.65 -29.62 14.74
CA PHE A 14 -11.56 -29.41 13.30
C PHE A 14 -12.81 -28.65 12.85
N LEU A 15 -12.69 -27.32 12.70
CA LEU A 15 -13.66 -26.56 11.90
C LEU A 15 -13.53 -27.01 10.44
N LEU A 16 -14.52 -27.76 9.94
CA LEU A 16 -14.69 -27.98 8.52
C LEU A 16 -14.97 -26.62 7.86
N ALA A 17 -13.95 -26.05 7.20
CA ALA A 17 -14.13 -24.91 6.34
C ALA A 17 -14.86 -25.37 5.07
N ALA A 18 -16.18 -25.14 5.00
CA ALA A 18 -16.94 -25.29 3.76
C ALA A 18 -16.28 -24.40 2.68
N ALA A 19 -15.80 -25.02 1.61
CA ALA A 19 -15.45 -24.30 0.39
C ALA A 19 -16.75 -23.77 -0.21
N CYS A 20 -16.77 -22.52 -0.68
CA CYS A 20 -17.92 -21.97 -1.43
C CYS A 20 -17.99 -22.52 -2.87
N GLY A 21 -17.39 -23.67 -3.14
CA GLY A 21 -17.48 -24.35 -4.44
C GLY A 21 -18.49 -25.50 -4.36
N PRO A 22 -19.31 -25.72 -5.40
CA PRO A 22 -20.34 -26.75 -5.39
C PRO A 22 -19.72 -28.16 -5.26
N SER A 23 -20.43 -29.07 -4.59
CA SER A 23 -20.21 -30.50 -4.78
C SER A 23 -20.70 -30.93 -6.16
N GLU A 24 -20.10 -31.98 -6.74
CA GLU A 24 -20.32 -32.47 -8.11
C GLU A 24 -21.80 -32.79 -8.48
N SER A 25 -22.75 -32.73 -7.54
CA SER A 25 -24.15 -33.12 -7.72
C SER A 25 -25.17 -31.99 -7.98
N GLU A 26 -24.78 -30.71 -8.07
CA GLU A 26 -25.74 -29.59 -8.06
C GLU A 26 -25.69 -28.69 -9.31
N LEU A 27 -25.76 -29.30 -10.49
CA LEU A 27 -25.66 -28.62 -11.80
C LEU A 27 -26.93 -27.88 -12.28
N THR A 28 -27.98 -27.70 -11.46
CA THR A 28 -29.24 -27.11 -11.95
C THR A 28 -29.94 -26.19 -10.96
N GLY A 29 -29.32 -25.05 -10.65
CA GLY A 29 -30.02 -23.91 -10.05
C GLY A 29 -29.33 -23.37 -8.81
N GLY A 30 -28.75 -22.18 -8.92
CA GLY A 30 -28.09 -21.51 -7.82
C GLY A 30 -27.57 -20.14 -8.23
N HIS A 31 -27.78 -19.15 -7.37
CA HIS A 31 -27.82 -17.73 -7.68
C HIS A 31 -26.41 -17.16 -7.91
N LEU A 32 -25.98 -17.03 -9.17
CA LEU A 32 -24.82 -16.22 -9.50
C LEU A 32 -25.19 -14.75 -9.29
N ALA A 33 -24.51 -14.10 -8.35
CA ALA A 33 -24.52 -12.65 -8.23
C ALA A 33 -24.14 -12.06 -9.60
N GLU A 34 -25.08 -11.28 -10.15
CA GLU A 34 -25.10 -10.56 -11.43
C GLU A 34 -24.04 -10.87 -12.53
N ASP A 35 -24.54 -11.11 -13.74
CA ASP A 35 -23.79 -10.95 -14.99
C ASP A 35 -24.09 -9.59 -15.67
N PRO A 36 -23.20 -8.97 -16.47
CA PRO A 36 -22.01 -8.26 -16.06
C PRO A 36 -21.95 -6.88 -16.76
N ARG A 37 -22.99 -6.03 -16.70
CA ARG A 37 -22.92 -4.70 -17.37
C ARG A 37 -23.55 -3.57 -16.55
N SER A 38 -23.08 -3.39 -15.32
CA SER A 38 -23.12 -2.03 -14.77
C SER A 38 -22.33 -1.11 -15.72
N PRO A 39 -22.71 0.17 -15.93
CA PRO A 39 -22.02 1.06 -16.88
C PRO A 39 -20.50 1.14 -16.67
N GLY A 40 -20.02 0.85 -15.47
CA GLY A 40 -18.59 0.77 -15.15
C GLY A 40 -17.87 -0.50 -15.64
N LEU A 41 -18.56 -1.63 -15.82
CA LEU A 41 -17.97 -2.85 -16.37
C LEU A 41 -17.87 -2.82 -17.91
N VAL A 42 -18.77 -2.10 -18.58
CA VAL A 42 -18.72 -1.87 -20.05
C VAL A 42 -17.42 -1.16 -20.48
N GLN A 43 -16.84 -0.33 -19.60
CA GLN A 43 -15.54 0.30 -19.86
C GLN A 43 -14.37 -0.70 -19.88
N LEU A 44 -14.57 -1.92 -19.36
CA LEU A 44 -13.57 -2.98 -19.30
C LEU A 44 -13.68 -3.96 -20.49
N ASP A 45 -14.63 -3.77 -21.40
CA ASP A 45 -14.84 -4.63 -22.57
C ASP A 45 -13.62 -4.68 -23.49
N SER A 46 -12.81 -3.61 -23.52
CA SER A 46 -11.54 -3.57 -24.26
C SER A 46 -10.48 -4.54 -23.73
N ALA A 47 -10.66 -5.07 -22.52
CA ALA A 47 -9.79 -6.04 -21.88
C ALA A 47 -10.32 -7.48 -21.97
N LEU A 48 -11.45 -7.72 -22.66
CA LEU A 48 -11.94 -9.08 -22.92
C LEU A 48 -10.88 -9.91 -23.63
N GLY A 49 -10.64 -11.12 -23.11
CA GLY A 49 -9.65 -12.02 -23.67
C GLY A 49 -8.20 -11.55 -23.56
N THR A 50 -7.85 -10.71 -22.59
CA THR A 50 -6.46 -10.21 -22.45
C THR A 50 -5.68 -10.88 -21.32
N LEU A 51 -6.35 -11.45 -20.32
CA LEU A 51 -5.67 -12.05 -19.18
C LEU A 51 -5.23 -13.48 -19.45
N ASP A 52 -4.09 -13.86 -18.87
CA ASP A 52 -3.64 -15.25 -18.86
C ASP A 52 -4.30 -16.01 -17.71
N ARG A 53 -5.18 -16.98 -18.04
CA ARG A 53 -5.86 -17.83 -17.05
C ARG A 53 -4.88 -18.60 -16.14
N HIS A 54 -3.65 -18.82 -16.58
CA HIS A 54 -2.61 -19.51 -15.81
C HIS A 54 -1.88 -18.57 -14.83
N ASN A 55 -1.98 -17.26 -15.02
CA ASN A 55 -1.26 -16.25 -14.26
C ASN A 55 -2.10 -14.98 -14.10
N LEU A 56 -3.21 -15.10 -13.37
CA LEU A 56 -4.18 -14.00 -13.23
C LEU A 56 -3.64 -12.82 -12.42
N MET A 57 -2.85 -13.10 -11.39
CA MET A 57 -2.18 -12.08 -10.57
C MET A 57 -0.96 -12.66 -9.86
N SER A 58 -0.02 -11.81 -9.43
CA SER A 58 1.16 -12.28 -8.69
C SER A 58 0.87 -12.52 -7.20
N ASP A 59 1.72 -13.31 -6.52
CA ASP A 59 1.62 -13.51 -5.08
C ASP A 59 1.70 -12.17 -4.31
N ALA A 60 2.57 -11.25 -4.75
CA ALA A 60 2.69 -9.92 -4.18
C ALA A 60 1.45 -9.04 -4.43
N ASP A 61 0.69 -9.29 -5.48
CA ASP A 61 -0.56 -8.57 -5.71
C ASP A 61 -1.64 -9.00 -4.70
N LEU A 62 -1.68 -10.27 -4.33
CA LEU A 62 -2.63 -10.81 -3.37
C LEU A 62 -2.23 -10.55 -1.90
N THR A 63 -0.94 -10.62 -1.55
CA THR A 63 -0.45 -10.51 -0.17
C THR A 63 0.33 -9.23 0.13
N GLY A 64 0.59 -8.39 -0.87
CA GLY A 64 1.25 -7.10 -0.70
C GLY A 64 0.34 -6.03 -0.09
N GLY A 65 0.66 -4.76 -0.30
CA GLY A 65 -0.21 -3.65 0.13
C GLY A 65 -0.20 -3.34 1.63
N SER A 66 0.81 -3.81 2.38
CA SER A 66 0.97 -3.48 3.80
C SER A 66 1.06 -1.97 4.06
N THR A 67 1.46 -1.19 3.07
CA THR A 67 1.55 0.28 3.11
C THR A 67 0.25 1.01 2.75
N VAL A 68 -0.81 0.31 2.33
CA VAL A 68 -2.11 0.92 1.99
C VAL A 68 -2.81 1.43 3.25
N THR A 69 -3.09 2.73 3.30
CA THR A 69 -3.68 3.39 4.48
C THR A 69 -5.20 3.48 4.40
N VAL A 70 -5.85 3.64 5.55
CA VAL A 70 -7.30 3.91 5.64
C VAL A 70 -7.67 5.17 4.85
N ALA A 71 -6.84 6.22 4.91
CA ALA A 71 -7.06 7.46 4.16
C ALA A 71 -7.04 7.25 2.64
N GLN A 72 -6.14 6.40 2.12
CA GLN A 72 -6.11 6.06 0.70
C GLN A 72 -7.37 5.30 0.28
N VAL A 73 -7.80 4.31 1.06
CA VAL A 73 -9.04 3.57 0.77
C VAL A 73 -10.26 4.48 0.85
N GLN A 74 -10.34 5.35 1.86
CA GLN A 74 -11.41 6.33 2.01
C GLN A 74 -11.47 7.30 0.83
N GLY A 75 -10.32 7.85 0.43
CA GLY A 75 -10.21 8.76 -0.72
C GLY A 75 -10.61 8.08 -2.02
N PHE A 76 -10.22 6.81 -2.21
CA PHE A 76 -10.60 6.01 -3.36
C PHE A 76 -12.11 5.76 -3.43
N LEU A 77 -12.73 5.32 -2.33
CA LEU A 77 -14.19 5.12 -2.27
C LEU A 77 -14.96 6.42 -2.55
N THR A 78 -14.46 7.54 -2.02
CA THR A 78 -15.03 8.88 -2.27
C THR A 78 -14.93 9.25 -3.76
N ALA A 79 -13.76 9.05 -4.37
CA ALA A 79 -13.53 9.33 -5.79
C ALA A 79 -14.40 8.47 -6.73
N LYS A 80 -14.77 7.26 -6.29
CA LYS A 80 -15.69 6.38 -7.02
C LYS A 80 -17.17 6.67 -6.79
N GLY A 81 -17.51 7.65 -5.92
CA GLY A 81 -18.90 7.93 -5.56
C GLY A 81 -19.58 6.80 -4.80
N SER A 82 -18.79 5.97 -4.09
CA SER A 82 -19.28 4.78 -3.40
C SER A 82 -20.11 5.13 -2.17
N TYR A 83 -21.21 4.39 -1.95
CA TYR A 83 -21.93 4.39 -0.68
C TYR A 83 -21.02 4.05 0.51
N LEU A 84 -20.04 3.17 0.30
CA LEU A 84 -19.09 2.75 1.33
C LEU A 84 -18.24 3.92 1.87
N ALA A 85 -18.10 5.02 1.12
CA ALA A 85 -17.38 6.20 1.58
C ALA A 85 -18.03 6.86 2.80
N HIS A 86 -19.35 6.69 2.98
CA HIS A 86 -20.11 7.27 4.09
C HIS A 86 -20.66 6.21 5.05
N TYR A 87 -20.37 4.93 4.77
CA TYR A 87 -20.86 3.81 5.56
C TYR A 87 -20.08 3.63 6.86
N SER A 88 -20.82 3.41 7.94
CA SER A 88 -20.32 2.91 9.21
C SER A 88 -20.98 1.58 9.51
N ASP A 89 -20.16 0.55 9.73
CA ASP A 89 -20.64 -0.78 10.03
C ASP A 89 -21.20 -0.83 11.46
N PRO A 90 -22.48 -1.20 11.65
CA PRO A 90 -23.11 -1.19 12.96
C PRO A 90 -22.62 -2.30 13.90
N ALA A 91 -22.12 -3.42 13.37
CA ALA A 91 -21.60 -4.52 14.18
C ALA A 91 -20.18 -4.23 14.67
N TRP A 92 -19.40 -3.49 13.87
CA TRP A 92 -17.99 -3.21 14.17
C TRP A 92 -17.73 -1.79 14.70
N GLY A 93 -18.67 -0.85 14.53
CA GLY A 93 -18.49 0.55 14.88
C GLY A 93 -17.37 1.24 14.09
N LYS A 94 -17.10 0.78 12.86
CA LYS A 94 -15.96 1.24 12.02
C LYS A 94 -16.43 1.61 10.63
N SER A 95 -15.70 2.48 9.95
CA SER A 95 -15.98 2.79 8.54
C SER A 95 -15.62 1.61 7.63
N ALA A 96 -16.20 1.59 6.42
CA ALA A 96 -15.84 0.59 5.40
C ALA A 96 -14.33 0.60 5.11
N ALA A 97 -13.73 1.78 4.96
CA ALA A 97 -12.31 1.94 4.67
C ALA A 97 -11.43 1.35 5.78
N THR A 98 -11.80 1.56 7.04
CA THR A 98 -11.08 0.97 8.18
C THR A 98 -11.19 -0.55 8.15
N LEU A 99 -12.37 -1.11 7.91
CA LEU A 99 -12.58 -2.55 7.86
C LEU A 99 -11.81 -3.22 6.72
N VAL A 100 -11.85 -2.64 5.52
CA VAL A 100 -11.07 -3.13 4.37
C VAL A 100 -9.58 -3.19 4.70
N VAL A 101 -9.01 -2.16 5.32
CA VAL A 101 -7.57 -2.13 5.64
C VAL A 101 -7.23 -3.06 6.80
N GLU A 102 -7.93 -2.95 7.92
CA GLU A 102 -7.60 -3.69 9.13
C GLU A 102 -7.84 -5.19 8.99
N ARG A 103 -8.98 -5.59 8.43
CA ARG A 103 -9.30 -7.02 8.27
C ARG A 103 -8.41 -7.66 7.22
N SER A 104 -8.17 -7.02 6.08
CA SER A 104 -7.24 -7.57 5.08
C SER A 104 -5.83 -7.72 5.67
N ARG A 105 -5.32 -6.71 6.40
CA ARG A 105 -3.99 -6.78 7.04
C ARG A 105 -3.89 -7.85 8.12
N ALA A 106 -4.94 -8.07 8.92
CA ALA A 106 -4.96 -9.11 9.95
C ALA A 106 -4.69 -10.50 9.37
N TYR A 107 -5.03 -10.71 8.10
CA TYR A 107 -4.82 -11.95 7.35
C TYR A 107 -3.77 -11.83 6.25
N GLY A 108 -2.94 -10.77 6.25
CA GLY A 108 -1.89 -10.58 5.25
C GLY A 108 -2.40 -10.54 3.80
N ILE A 109 -3.61 -10.02 3.58
CA ILE A 109 -4.22 -9.83 2.27
C ILE A 109 -4.13 -8.36 1.89
N ASN A 110 -3.88 -8.09 0.60
CA ASN A 110 -3.77 -6.74 0.06
C ASN A 110 -5.14 -6.03 0.11
N PRO A 111 -5.27 -4.85 0.77
CA PRO A 111 -6.53 -4.12 0.80
C PRO A 111 -7.07 -3.73 -0.58
N VAL A 112 -6.21 -3.53 -1.58
CA VAL A 112 -6.63 -3.22 -2.97
C VAL A 112 -7.25 -4.44 -3.64
N TYR A 113 -6.69 -5.63 -3.37
CA TYR A 113 -7.31 -6.89 -3.80
C TYR A 113 -8.70 -7.06 -3.16
N MET A 114 -8.82 -6.77 -1.87
CA MET A 114 -10.10 -6.84 -1.18
C MET A 114 -11.15 -5.92 -1.81
N LEU A 115 -10.79 -4.69 -2.20
CA LEU A 115 -11.68 -3.80 -2.95
C LEU A 115 -12.12 -4.42 -4.28
N ALA A 116 -11.19 -5.02 -5.05
CA ALA A 116 -11.52 -5.69 -6.30
C ALA A 116 -12.47 -6.89 -6.08
N ARG A 117 -12.29 -7.64 -5.00
CA ARG A 117 -13.20 -8.72 -4.63
C ARG A 117 -14.60 -8.20 -4.28
N ILE A 118 -14.68 -7.14 -3.47
CA ILE A 118 -15.96 -6.51 -3.12
C ILE A 118 -16.69 -6.05 -4.39
N GLU A 119 -15.97 -5.40 -5.30
CA GLU A 119 -16.54 -4.91 -6.55
C GLU A 119 -17.05 -6.05 -7.43
N ALA A 120 -16.26 -7.12 -7.59
CA ALA A 120 -16.66 -8.27 -8.42
C ALA A 120 -17.94 -8.95 -7.91
N GLU A 121 -18.17 -8.93 -6.60
CA GLU A 121 -19.26 -9.68 -5.95
C GLU A 121 -20.53 -8.85 -5.76
N SER A 122 -20.39 -7.53 -5.57
CA SER A 122 -21.51 -6.70 -5.11
C SER A 122 -21.59 -5.33 -5.78
N GLY A 123 -20.60 -4.95 -6.60
CA GLY A 123 -20.51 -3.62 -7.22
C GLY A 123 -20.38 -2.45 -6.23
N LEU A 124 -20.21 -2.73 -4.93
CA LEU A 124 -20.28 -1.73 -3.87
C LEU A 124 -19.17 -0.67 -3.95
N VAL A 125 -18.03 -0.95 -4.59
CA VAL A 125 -16.91 0.02 -4.67
C VAL A 125 -17.24 1.16 -5.62
N ARG A 126 -18.13 0.97 -6.60
CA ARG A 126 -18.59 2.02 -7.53
C ARG A 126 -20.08 2.36 -7.42
N SER A 127 -20.84 1.62 -6.61
CA SER A 127 -22.26 1.86 -6.39
C SER A 127 -22.50 2.95 -5.35
N GLY A 128 -23.43 3.87 -5.66
CA GLY A 128 -23.95 4.86 -4.70
C GLY A 128 -25.04 4.31 -3.77
N THR A 129 -25.33 3.00 -3.82
CA THR A 129 -26.38 2.35 -3.02
C THR A 129 -25.80 1.34 -2.03
N SER A 130 -26.58 0.98 -1.01
CA SER A 130 -26.21 0.04 0.05
C SER A 130 -26.60 -1.41 -0.25
N ASN A 131 -26.97 -1.73 -1.49
CA ASN A 131 -27.42 -3.06 -1.86
C ASN A 131 -26.27 -4.07 -1.65
N ASN A 132 -26.60 -5.29 -1.19
CA ASN A 132 -25.65 -6.40 -1.04
C ASN A 132 -24.55 -6.22 0.03
N LEU A 133 -24.66 -5.26 0.96
CA LEU A 133 -23.72 -5.12 2.10
C LEU A 133 -23.57 -6.42 2.90
N ALA A 134 -24.66 -7.19 3.02
CA ALA A 134 -24.66 -8.44 3.77
C ALA A 134 -23.89 -9.57 3.06
N GLN A 135 -23.66 -9.45 1.75
CA GLN A 135 -22.96 -10.41 0.90
C GLN A 135 -21.81 -9.76 0.12
N ALA A 136 -21.20 -8.71 0.69
CA ALA A 136 -20.26 -7.82 -0.01
C ALA A 136 -19.10 -8.54 -0.72
N THR A 137 -18.71 -9.75 -0.30
CA THR A 137 -17.65 -10.55 -0.95
C THR A 137 -18.12 -11.96 -1.35
N GLY A 138 -19.43 -12.25 -1.26
CA GLY A 138 -19.99 -13.59 -1.48
C GLY A 138 -19.46 -14.67 -0.52
N CYS A 139 -18.84 -14.29 0.61
CA CYS A 139 -18.22 -15.26 1.51
C CYS A 139 -19.29 -15.97 2.33
N ALA A 140 -19.18 -17.30 2.42
CA ALA A 140 -20.18 -18.17 3.06
C ALA A 140 -21.58 -18.11 2.43
N CYS A 141 -21.66 -17.78 1.14
CA CYS A 141 -22.86 -17.84 0.30
C CYS A 141 -22.68 -18.93 -0.77
N PRO A 142 -23.00 -20.20 -0.49
CA PRO A 142 -22.91 -21.26 -1.50
C PRO A 142 -23.99 -21.10 -2.57
N ASP A 143 -23.68 -21.46 -3.82
CA ASP A 143 -24.60 -21.30 -4.96
C ASP A 143 -25.96 -22.01 -4.75
N SER A 144 -25.96 -23.16 -4.09
CA SER A 144 -27.15 -24.02 -3.85
C SER A 144 -27.84 -23.80 -2.50
N GLY A 145 -27.40 -22.81 -1.70
CA GLY A 145 -27.88 -22.63 -0.33
C GLY A 145 -28.09 -21.17 0.09
N SER A 146 -28.60 -21.00 1.31
CA SER A 146 -28.68 -19.67 1.93
C SER A 146 -27.29 -19.28 2.46
N CYS A 147 -26.94 -17.99 2.34
CA CYS A 147 -25.77 -17.45 3.01
C CYS A 147 -25.81 -17.75 4.51
N ASP A 148 -24.67 -18.12 5.09
CA ASP A 148 -24.55 -18.25 6.55
C ASP A 148 -24.72 -16.87 7.20
N GLY A 149 -25.83 -16.70 7.93
CA GLY A 149 -26.18 -15.45 8.60
C GLY A 149 -25.15 -14.99 9.62
N SER A 150 -24.27 -15.87 10.09
CA SER A 150 -23.16 -15.53 10.99
C SER A 150 -22.13 -14.61 10.33
N TRP A 151 -22.07 -14.60 9.00
CA TRP A 151 -21.17 -13.78 8.20
C TRP A 151 -21.87 -12.62 7.50
N ALA A 152 -23.16 -12.40 7.80
CA ALA A 152 -23.89 -11.27 7.24
C ALA A 152 -23.32 -9.94 7.78
N GLY A 153 -23.20 -8.96 6.89
CA GLY A 153 -22.72 -7.61 7.16
C GLY A 153 -21.34 -7.34 6.56
N PHE A 154 -21.09 -6.07 6.21
CA PHE A 154 -19.92 -5.70 5.42
C PHE A 154 -18.59 -6.11 6.10
N GLY A 155 -18.41 -5.75 7.38
CA GLY A 155 -17.21 -6.11 8.12
C GLY A 155 -16.98 -7.61 8.24
N ASN A 156 -18.06 -8.38 8.42
CA ASN A 156 -18.00 -9.84 8.50
C ASN A 156 -17.68 -10.49 7.15
N GLN A 157 -18.16 -9.93 6.05
CA GLN A 157 -17.82 -10.39 4.69
C GLN A 157 -16.34 -10.14 4.37
N VAL A 158 -15.83 -8.94 4.65
CA VAL A 158 -14.41 -8.61 4.47
C VAL A 158 -13.54 -9.55 5.33
N GLU A 159 -13.93 -9.78 6.58
CA GLU A 159 -13.27 -10.71 7.49
C GLU A 159 -13.22 -12.14 6.94
N CYS A 160 -14.37 -12.67 6.55
CA CYS A 160 -14.52 -14.02 6.04
C CYS A 160 -13.66 -14.24 4.79
N SER A 161 -13.73 -13.32 3.83
CA SER A 161 -12.94 -13.39 2.59
C SER A 161 -11.44 -13.39 2.90
N ALA A 162 -10.98 -12.48 3.75
CA ALA A 162 -9.57 -12.39 4.13
C ALA A 162 -9.08 -13.68 4.82
N ALA A 163 -9.89 -14.24 5.73
CA ALA A 163 -9.59 -15.49 6.42
C ALA A 163 -9.52 -16.69 5.47
N LYS A 164 -10.44 -16.81 4.51
CA LYS A 164 -10.42 -17.87 3.48
C LYS A 164 -9.15 -17.83 2.65
N PHE A 165 -8.80 -16.65 2.11
CA PHE A 165 -7.57 -16.50 1.32
C PHE A 165 -6.31 -16.82 2.13
N ARG A 166 -6.24 -16.41 3.41
CA ARG A 166 -5.12 -16.78 4.27
C ARG A 166 -5.04 -18.28 4.51
N GLY A 167 -6.16 -18.96 4.71
CA GLY A 167 -6.20 -20.42 4.81
C GLY A 167 -5.66 -21.10 3.53
N TYR A 168 -6.12 -20.66 2.37
CA TYR A 168 -5.64 -21.20 1.07
C TYR A 168 -4.14 -20.99 0.89
N LEU A 169 -3.66 -19.78 1.20
CA LEU A 169 -2.26 -19.44 1.10
C LEU A 169 -1.40 -20.23 2.09
N ALA A 170 -1.86 -20.48 3.31
CA ALA A 170 -1.12 -21.28 4.28
C ALA A 170 -0.83 -22.70 3.77
N ASP A 171 -1.80 -23.35 3.10
CA ASP A 171 -1.58 -24.64 2.46
C ASP A 171 -0.64 -24.54 1.25
N LEU A 172 -0.86 -23.54 0.38
CA LEU A 172 -0.08 -23.36 -0.85
C LEU A 172 1.39 -22.96 -0.58
N GLU A 173 1.65 -22.15 0.44
CA GLU A 173 2.99 -21.69 0.85
C GLU A 173 3.86 -22.85 1.34
N VAL A 174 3.27 -23.91 1.90
CA VAL A 174 3.97 -25.15 2.29
C VAL A 174 3.88 -26.25 1.22
N GLY A 175 3.40 -25.91 0.01
CA GLY A 175 3.34 -26.81 -1.14
C GLY A 175 2.20 -27.83 -1.11
N ARG A 176 1.17 -27.65 -0.27
CA ARG A 176 -0.06 -28.45 -0.30
C ARG A 176 -1.04 -27.88 -1.33
N ALA A 177 -2.03 -28.70 -1.70
CA ALA A 177 -3.18 -28.21 -2.46
C ALA A 177 -4.17 -27.55 -1.51
N THR A 178 -4.96 -26.61 -2.01
CA THR A 178 -6.06 -26.03 -1.24
C THR A 178 -7.16 -27.04 -0.97
N VAL A 179 -8.16 -26.66 -0.16
CA VAL A 179 -9.33 -27.50 0.16
C VAL A 179 -10.07 -28.03 -1.07
N SER A 180 -10.06 -27.32 -2.20
CA SER A 180 -10.66 -27.76 -3.45
C SER A 180 -9.65 -28.34 -4.45
N GLY A 181 -8.42 -28.63 -4.01
CA GLY A 181 -7.40 -29.32 -4.80
C GLY A 181 -6.60 -28.46 -5.76
N TRP A 182 -6.74 -27.13 -5.73
CA TRP A 182 -5.90 -26.24 -6.55
C TRP A 182 -4.49 -26.13 -5.97
N LYS A 183 -3.49 -26.15 -6.85
CA LYS A 183 -2.08 -26.06 -6.47
C LYS A 183 -1.25 -25.46 -7.60
N LYS A 184 -0.24 -24.66 -7.25
CA LYS A 184 0.76 -24.16 -8.20
C LYS A 184 1.40 -25.32 -8.99
N GLY A 185 1.42 -25.18 -10.31
CA GLY A 185 2.03 -26.16 -11.23
C GLY A 185 1.21 -27.43 -11.48
N VAL A 186 0.01 -27.55 -10.90
CA VAL A 186 -0.87 -28.72 -11.10
C VAL A 186 -2.08 -28.33 -11.93
N THR A 187 -2.27 -29.00 -13.07
CA THR A 187 -3.40 -28.74 -13.96
C THR A 187 -4.71 -29.26 -13.36
N LYS A 188 -5.75 -28.44 -13.39
CA LYS A 188 -7.11 -28.79 -12.98
C LYS A 188 -8.15 -28.09 -13.87
N GLN A 189 -9.32 -28.68 -14.00
CA GLN A 189 -10.46 -28.10 -14.71
C GLN A 189 -11.24 -27.13 -13.81
N THR A 190 -11.61 -25.99 -14.38
CA THR A 190 -12.59 -25.05 -13.84
C THR A 190 -14.01 -25.50 -14.18
N LEU A 191 -15.03 -24.84 -13.63
CA LEU A 191 -16.44 -25.12 -13.87
C LEU A 191 -16.93 -24.63 -15.25
N ASP A 192 -16.21 -23.70 -15.89
CA ASP A 192 -16.37 -23.31 -17.30
C ASP A 192 -15.46 -24.10 -18.24
N PRO A 193 -15.47 -25.43 -18.11
CA PRO A 193 -14.44 -26.43 -18.44
C PRO A 193 -13.10 -25.95 -19.04
N CYS A 194 -12.42 -24.99 -18.39
CA CYS A 194 -11.08 -24.57 -18.81
C CYS A 194 -9.99 -25.33 -18.06
N SER A 195 -9.01 -25.84 -18.82
CA SER A 195 -7.79 -26.44 -18.27
C SER A 195 -6.83 -25.36 -17.78
N VAL A 196 -6.58 -25.33 -16.47
CA VAL A 196 -5.74 -24.33 -15.82
C VAL A 196 -4.62 -24.99 -15.02
N THR A 197 -3.39 -24.59 -15.31
CA THR A 197 -2.19 -24.82 -14.49
C THR A 197 -1.80 -23.50 -13.82
N PRO A 198 -2.05 -23.30 -12.51
CA PRO A 198 -1.69 -22.04 -11.84
C PRO A 198 -0.17 -21.83 -11.80
N ALA A 199 0.31 -20.68 -12.29
CA ALA A 199 1.72 -20.30 -12.31
C ALA A 199 2.24 -19.87 -10.92
N ASN A 200 1.35 -19.47 -10.03
CA ASN A 200 1.67 -18.99 -8.68
C ASN A 200 0.56 -19.33 -7.67
N ASN A 201 0.80 -19.04 -6.38
CA ASN A 201 -0.12 -19.37 -5.30
C ASN A 201 -1.37 -18.48 -5.33
N ALA A 202 -1.23 -17.19 -5.70
CA ALA A 202 -2.36 -16.30 -5.84
C ALA A 202 -3.37 -16.80 -6.86
N THR A 203 -2.91 -17.22 -8.05
CA THR A 203 -3.79 -17.78 -9.09
C THR A 203 -4.49 -19.05 -8.60
N ALA A 204 -3.78 -19.95 -7.89
CA ALA A 204 -4.41 -21.13 -7.30
C ALA A 204 -5.46 -20.77 -6.23
N ALA A 205 -5.20 -19.74 -5.41
CA ALA A 205 -6.13 -19.26 -4.39
C ALA A 205 -7.39 -18.62 -5.02
N LEU A 206 -7.26 -17.87 -6.11
CA LEU A 206 -8.40 -17.28 -6.83
C LEU A 206 -9.36 -18.37 -7.32
N TYR A 207 -8.84 -19.40 -8.00
CA TYR A 207 -9.67 -20.52 -8.45
C TYR A 207 -10.21 -21.41 -7.33
N THR A 208 -9.58 -21.37 -6.16
CA THR A 208 -10.13 -22.01 -4.96
C THR A 208 -11.38 -21.30 -4.47
N TYR A 209 -11.38 -19.97 -4.52
CA TYR A 209 -12.52 -19.16 -4.11
C TYR A 209 -13.62 -19.13 -5.19
N THR A 210 -13.25 -18.90 -6.46
CA THR A 210 -14.17 -18.83 -7.60
C THR A 210 -13.65 -19.72 -8.72
N PRO A 211 -14.09 -20.98 -8.82
CA PRO A 211 -13.55 -21.97 -9.75
C PRO A 211 -14.02 -21.79 -11.20
N TRP A 212 -14.17 -20.55 -11.65
CA TRP A 212 -14.53 -20.13 -13.01
C TRP A 212 -13.42 -19.24 -13.57
N VAL A 213 -13.01 -19.43 -14.82
CA VAL A 213 -12.12 -18.49 -15.51
C VAL A 213 -12.86 -17.19 -15.80
N GLY A 214 -14.03 -17.28 -16.42
CA GLY A 214 -14.87 -16.14 -16.78
C GLY A 214 -14.40 -15.35 -18.01
N ALA A 215 -15.10 -14.26 -18.31
CA ALA A 215 -15.11 -13.60 -19.62
C ALA A 215 -13.80 -12.90 -20.05
N TYR A 216 -12.86 -12.62 -19.13
CA TYR A 216 -11.73 -11.72 -19.41
C TYR A 216 -10.39 -12.43 -19.69
N ALA A 217 -10.36 -13.77 -19.73
CA ALA A 217 -9.15 -14.51 -20.07
C ALA A 217 -9.06 -14.88 -21.56
N ALA A 218 -7.86 -14.80 -22.13
CA ALA A 218 -7.61 -14.94 -23.57
C ALA A 218 -7.89 -16.34 -24.13
N GLN A 219 -7.76 -17.37 -23.30
CA GLN A 219 -7.58 -18.74 -23.80
C GLN A 219 -8.78 -19.66 -23.56
N CYS A 220 -9.72 -19.29 -22.68
CA CYS A 220 -10.94 -20.05 -22.33
C CYS A 220 -11.79 -19.25 -21.32
N GLY A 221 -13.10 -19.51 -21.25
CA GLY A 221 -14.02 -18.96 -20.25
C GLY A 221 -15.42 -18.77 -20.83
N THR A 222 -16.45 -18.63 -19.99
CA THR A 222 -17.78 -18.22 -20.49
C THR A 222 -17.82 -16.71 -20.74
N SER A 223 -18.34 -16.27 -21.90
CA SER A 223 -18.53 -14.83 -22.20
C SER A 223 -19.63 -14.16 -21.39
N GLN A 224 -20.36 -14.94 -20.59
CA GLN A 224 -21.38 -14.44 -19.68
C GLN A 224 -20.65 -14.03 -18.38
N TRP A 225 -20.33 -14.93 -17.45
CA TRP A 225 -19.81 -14.56 -16.11
C TRP A 225 -18.38 -14.01 -16.05
N GLY A 226 -18.14 -13.07 -15.14
CA GLY A 226 -16.81 -12.47 -14.92
C GLY A 226 -15.75 -13.39 -14.30
N GLY A 227 -16.14 -14.30 -13.40
CA GLY A 227 -15.26 -15.31 -12.80
C GLY A 227 -14.01 -14.75 -12.10
N SER A 228 -12.96 -15.58 -11.98
CA SER A 228 -11.67 -15.16 -11.41
C SER A 228 -10.94 -14.12 -12.26
N SER A 229 -11.16 -14.12 -13.59
CA SER A 229 -10.55 -13.13 -14.48
C SER A 229 -11.07 -11.71 -14.25
N LEU A 230 -12.35 -11.52 -13.89
CA LEU A 230 -12.89 -10.21 -13.52
C LEU A 230 -12.22 -9.64 -12.26
N VAL A 231 -12.04 -10.45 -11.21
CA VAL A 231 -11.37 -10.00 -9.98
C VAL A 231 -9.95 -9.51 -10.28
N ALA A 232 -9.21 -10.25 -11.10
CA ALA A 232 -7.86 -9.89 -11.52
C ALA A 232 -7.83 -8.58 -12.33
N LEU A 233 -8.78 -8.42 -13.26
CA LEU A 233 -8.92 -7.20 -14.06
C LEU A 233 -9.27 -5.98 -13.20
N LEU A 234 -10.24 -6.12 -12.29
CA LEU A 234 -10.62 -5.06 -11.35
C LEU A 234 -9.46 -4.67 -10.45
N TYR A 235 -8.69 -5.64 -9.95
CA TYR A 235 -7.49 -5.35 -9.18
C TYR A 235 -6.48 -4.55 -9.99
N ALA A 236 -6.19 -4.93 -11.23
CA ALA A 236 -5.24 -4.21 -12.08
C ALA A 236 -5.67 -2.75 -12.30
N ASN A 237 -6.96 -2.53 -12.58
CA ASN A 237 -7.52 -1.17 -12.75
C ASN A 237 -7.48 -0.38 -11.45
N PHE A 238 -7.92 -0.96 -10.34
CA PHE A 238 -7.91 -0.27 -9.05
C PHE A 238 -6.49 0.08 -8.63
N LYS A 239 -5.53 -0.81 -8.85
CA LYS A 239 -4.10 -0.57 -8.62
C LYS A 239 -3.57 0.62 -9.41
N SER A 240 -4.04 0.87 -10.64
CA SER A 240 -3.64 2.03 -11.43
C SER A 240 -4.41 3.31 -11.11
N ASP A 241 -5.64 3.19 -10.62
CA ASP A 241 -6.53 4.34 -10.35
C ASP A 241 -6.13 5.16 -9.12
N ALA A 242 -5.24 4.63 -8.27
CA ALA A 242 -4.76 5.35 -7.10
C ALA A 242 -3.29 5.08 -6.82
N ALA A 243 -2.66 6.03 -6.14
CA ALA A 243 -1.32 5.92 -5.58
C ALA A 243 -1.37 5.05 -4.29
N TRP A 244 -1.46 3.73 -4.46
CA TRP A 244 -1.53 2.77 -3.35
C TRP A 244 -0.16 2.48 -2.76
N GLY A 245 0.02 2.66 -1.46
CA GLY A 245 1.28 2.35 -0.79
C GLY A 245 2.45 3.27 -1.16
N SER A 246 2.33 4.05 -2.23
CA SER A 246 2.91 5.37 -2.29
C SER A 246 2.17 6.21 -1.26
N SER A 247 2.76 6.33 -0.06
CA SER A 247 2.75 7.65 0.56
C SER A 247 3.03 8.61 -0.60
N SER A 248 2.12 9.54 -0.90
CA SER A 248 2.48 10.77 -1.63
C SER A 248 3.90 11.07 -1.21
N VAL A 249 4.87 11.14 -2.12
CA VAL A 249 6.27 11.29 -1.71
C VAL A 249 6.30 12.43 -0.72
N ALA A 250 6.38 12.08 0.57
CA ALA A 250 5.98 13.01 1.60
C ALA A 250 7.09 14.01 1.54
N THR A 251 6.77 15.19 1.05
CA THR A 251 7.77 16.22 0.92
C THR A 251 8.14 16.55 2.35
N ILE A 252 9.28 16.04 2.82
CA ILE A 252 9.74 16.32 4.17
C ILE A 252 10.46 17.65 4.08
N ILE A 253 9.90 18.67 4.73
CA ILE A 253 10.56 19.95 4.91
C ILE A 253 11.16 19.93 6.31
N VAL A 254 12.45 20.21 6.41
CA VAL A 254 13.13 20.42 7.68
C VAL A 254 13.48 21.90 7.74
N ASP A 255 12.75 22.64 8.56
CA ASP A 255 12.93 24.06 8.87
C ASP A 255 14.00 24.20 9.97
N SER A 256 14.74 25.31 9.97
CA SER A 256 15.69 25.64 11.02
C SER A 256 15.02 25.80 12.39
N ASN A 257 13.73 26.13 12.43
CA ASN A 257 12.90 26.17 13.62
C ASN A 257 12.17 24.83 13.87
N ASN A 258 12.66 24.07 14.86
CA ASN A 258 12.06 22.80 15.26
C ASN A 258 10.59 22.87 15.67
N ALA A 259 10.07 24.02 16.11
CA ALA A 259 8.65 24.17 16.43
C ALA A 259 7.74 24.09 15.18
N ARG A 260 8.30 24.19 13.97
CA ARG A 260 7.59 24.05 12.69
C ARG A 260 7.83 22.71 11.99
N ASN A 261 8.67 21.86 12.58
CA ASN A 261 8.94 20.53 12.05
C ASN A 261 7.92 19.53 12.59
N ASP A 262 7.53 18.56 11.75
CA ASP A 262 6.90 17.33 12.25
C ASP A 262 7.96 16.52 13.00
N ALA A 263 7.89 16.50 14.33
CA ALA A 263 8.87 15.84 15.18
C ALA A 263 9.01 14.32 14.92
N ALA A 264 8.02 13.68 14.29
CA ALA A 264 8.13 12.28 13.89
C ALA A 264 8.99 12.08 12.63
N LEU A 265 9.14 13.12 11.81
CA LEU A 265 9.75 13.03 10.48
C LEU A 265 10.94 13.96 10.27
N ALA A 266 11.10 15.02 11.05
CA ALA A 266 12.06 16.09 10.79
C ALA A 266 12.56 16.75 12.09
N ARG A 267 13.85 17.11 12.12
CA ARG A 267 14.43 18.03 13.12
C ARG A 267 15.71 18.68 12.62
N SER A 268 16.02 19.88 13.10
CA SER A 268 17.28 20.59 12.89
C SER A 268 18.13 20.55 14.16
N GLU A 269 19.44 20.45 14.00
CA GLU A 269 20.42 20.47 15.08
C GLU A 269 21.61 21.36 14.66
N VAL A 270 22.02 22.28 15.53
CA VAL A 270 23.17 23.16 15.29
C VAL A 270 24.02 23.25 16.57
N SER A 271 25.32 23.50 16.44
CA SER A 271 26.19 23.77 17.58
C SER A 271 26.01 25.20 18.10
N ALA A 272 26.58 25.50 19.28
CA ALA A 272 26.56 26.85 19.86
C ALA A 272 27.30 27.91 19.02
N ASN A 273 28.03 27.50 17.97
CA ASN A 273 28.70 28.43 17.06
C ASN A 273 27.80 28.95 15.93
N TRP A 274 26.55 28.47 15.85
CA TRP A 274 25.56 28.94 14.89
C TRP A 274 24.62 29.94 15.55
N THR A 275 24.54 31.13 14.98
CA THR A 275 23.72 32.23 15.50
C THR A 275 22.41 32.29 14.72
N ALA A 276 21.28 32.28 15.44
CA ALA A 276 19.97 32.49 14.84
C ALA A 276 19.81 33.96 14.38
N ALA A 277 19.18 34.17 13.23
CA ALA A 277 18.96 35.49 12.67
C ALA A 277 17.68 35.56 11.83
N THR A 278 17.18 36.80 11.71
CA THR A 278 16.04 37.16 10.86
C THR A 278 16.32 38.45 10.06
N SER A 279 17.56 38.96 10.12
CA SER A 279 17.92 40.30 9.63
C SER A 279 17.98 40.39 8.10
N THR A 280 18.30 39.31 7.39
CA THR A 280 18.17 39.26 5.93
C THR A 280 16.85 38.60 5.55
N ALA A 281 15.98 39.32 4.85
CA ALA A 281 14.72 38.77 4.35
C ALA A 281 14.93 37.63 3.34
N GLY A 282 13.85 36.87 3.07
CA GLY A 282 13.86 35.75 2.13
C GLY A 282 14.26 34.42 2.77
N TYR A 283 14.15 34.28 4.09
CA TYR A 283 14.28 32.99 4.76
C TYR A 283 13.00 32.17 4.66
N TYR A 284 13.12 30.85 4.84
CA TYR A 284 11.96 29.97 4.97
C TYR A 284 11.45 30.01 6.43
N GLY A 285 10.13 29.96 6.60
CA GLY A 285 9.54 29.93 7.94
C GLY A 285 9.80 31.20 8.75
N THR A 286 10.52 31.07 9.87
CA THR A 286 10.66 32.13 10.89
C THR A 286 12.05 32.74 11.00
N GLY A 287 13.05 32.17 10.34
CA GLY A 287 14.43 32.65 10.43
C GLY A 287 15.41 31.64 9.87
N TYR A 288 16.69 31.88 10.12
CA TYR A 288 17.79 31.01 9.68
C TYR A 288 18.92 31.05 10.70
N TYR A 289 19.85 30.11 10.62
CA TYR A 289 21.12 30.17 11.32
C TYR A 289 22.24 30.62 10.38
N TYR A 290 23.24 31.30 10.93
CA TYR A 290 24.49 31.56 10.23
C TYR A 290 25.70 31.24 11.13
N ALA A 291 26.82 30.89 10.50
CA ALA A 291 28.10 30.70 11.17
C ALA A 291 29.24 31.21 10.29
N SER A 292 30.32 31.70 10.90
CA SER A 292 31.52 32.12 10.17
C SER A 292 32.18 30.93 9.48
N VAL A 293 32.65 31.10 8.25
CA VAL A 293 33.44 30.09 7.55
C VAL A 293 34.69 29.76 8.37
N ALA A 294 34.99 28.46 8.54
CA ALA A 294 36.16 28.01 9.29
C ALA A 294 36.55 26.58 8.87
N SER A 295 37.85 26.26 8.89
CA SER A 295 38.37 24.92 8.57
C SER A 295 38.15 23.92 9.73
N VAL A 296 36.89 23.65 10.07
CA VAL A 296 36.48 22.84 11.22
C VAL A 296 35.27 21.96 10.88
N SER A 297 35.21 20.75 11.43
CA SER A 297 34.06 19.86 11.27
C SER A 297 32.89 20.27 12.18
N ASP A 298 32.15 21.28 11.77
CA ASP A 298 30.97 21.82 12.45
C ASP A 298 29.91 22.14 11.39
N ALA A 299 28.68 21.69 11.61
CA ALA A 299 27.62 21.74 10.62
C ALA A 299 26.25 21.99 11.27
N ALA A 300 25.34 22.58 10.49
CA ALA A 300 23.92 22.52 10.78
C ALA A 300 23.36 21.24 10.16
N ASP A 301 22.82 20.35 11.00
CA ASP A 301 22.26 19.07 10.59
C ASP A 301 20.74 19.17 10.47
N PHE A 302 20.23 18.88 9.27
CA PHE A 302 18.81 18.75 9.00
C PHE A 302 18.46 17.28 8.86
N TRP A 303 17.89 16.71 9.92
CA TRP A 303 17.51 15.31 10.03
C TRP A 303 16.13 15.05 9.45
N PHE A 304 15.98 13.91 8.76
CA PHE A 304 14.68 13.43 8.27
C PHE A 304 14.56 11.90 8.36
N TYR A 305 13.35 11.40 8.64
CA TYR A 305 13.08 9.97 8.76
C TYR A 305 12.49 9.39 7.46
N LEU A 306 13.04 8.26 7.01
CA LEU A 306 12.46 7.45 5.94
C LEU A 306 11.98 6.10 6.49
N SER A 307 10.75 5.71 6.14
CA SER A 307 10.18 4.42 6.53
C SER A 307 10.74 3.22 5.73
N ALA A 308 11.39 3.49 4.60
CA ALA A 308 12.02 2.51 3.71
C ALA A 308 13.23 3.14 2.99
N ASP A 309 14.12 2.30 2.46
CA ASP A 309 15.21 2.73 1.59
C ASP A 309 14.65 3.46 0.36
N ALA A 310 15.23 4.59 0.00
CA ALA A 310 14.75 5.39 -1.12
C ALA A 310 15.83 6.30 -1.70
N THR A 311 15.79 6.49 -3.02
CA THR A 311 16.46 7.63 -3.66
C THR A 311 15.57 8.86 -3.49
N ARG A 312 16.11 9.96 -2.95
CA ARG A 312 15.38 11.21 -2.76
C ARG A 312 16.07 12.38 -3.41
N THR A 313 15.30 13.28 -4.00
CA THR A 313 15.81 14.58 -4.45
C THR A 313 15.82 15.54 -3.26
N VAL A 314 16.94 16.23 -3.08
CA VAL A 314 17.15 17.20 -2.01
C VAL A 314 17.21 18.60 -2.62
N ASP A 315 16.39 19.49 -2.09
CA ASP A 315 16.49 20.93 -2.33
C ASP A 315 16.89 21.64 -1.03
N ALA A 316 17.51 22.81 -1.14
CA ALA A 316 17.81 23.69 -0.01
C ALA A 316 17.32 25.11 -0.25
N TRP A 317 16.96 25.77 0.84
CA TRP A 317 16.60 27.19 0.90
C TRP A 317 17.68 27.93 1.68
N TRP A 318 17.95 29.18 1.31
CA TRP A 318 18.81 30.10 2.05
C TRP A 318 18.41 31.54 1.74
N THR A 319 18.91 32.47 2.55
CA THR A 319 18.91 33.90 2.23
C THR A 319 20.14 34.23 1.36
N ALA A 320 20.03 35.08 0.32
CA ALA A 320 21.15 35.46 -0.58
C ALA A 320 21.77 36.85 -0.31
N GLY A 321 23.10 36.94 -0.32
CA GLY A 321 23.85 38.07 0.23
C GLY A 321 25.37 38.00 0.00
N SER A 322 26.02 39.14 -0.21
CA SER A 322 27.40 39.22 -0.72
C SER A 322 28.48 38.68 0.21
N ASN A 323 28.24 38.66 1.54
CA ASN A 323 29.19 38.14 2.53
C ASN A 323 29.09 36.62 2.73
N ARG A 324 28.19 35.93 2.03
CA ARG A 324 27.99 34.48 2.15
C ARG A 324 29.00 33.70 1.33
N SER A 325 29.24 32.45 1.72
CA SER A 325 30.12 31.56 0.96
C SER A 325 29.54 31.24 -0.42
N SER A 326 30.40 31.35 -1.43
CA SER A 326 30.07 30.99 -2.81
C SER A 326 30.19 29.48 -3.08
N ALA A 327 30.63 28.70 -2.10
CA ALA A 327 30.87 27.26 -2.22
C ALA A 327 30.53 26.54 -0.90
N THR A 328 29.32 26.79 -0.38
CA THR A 328 28.84 26.15 0.86
C THR A 328 28.60 24.65 0.62
N PRO A 329 29.24 23.74 1.36
CA PRO A 329 29.03 22.31 1.21
C PRO A 329 27.75 21.82 1.89
N PHE A 330 26.98 21.03 1.14
CA PHE A 330 25.83 20.26 1.60
C PHE A 330 26.16 18.77 1.47
N LEU A 331 26.21 18.06 2.59
CA LEU A 331 26.57 16.64 2.65
C LEU A 331 25.33 15.80 2.92
N ALA A 332 25.03 14.84 2.05
CA ALA A 332 23.96 13.87 2.26
C ALA A 332 24.52 12.66 3.01
N VAL A 333 23.94 12.33 4.17
CA VAL A 333 24.36 11.23 5.04
C VAL A 333 23.18 10.32 5.32
N ASN A 334 23.36 9.01 5.11
CA ASN A 334 22.31 8.03 5.33
C ASN A 334 22.17 7.62 6.80
N ALA A 335 21.17 6.78 7.11
CA ALA A 335 20.90 6.35 8.48
C ALA A 335 22.01 5.48 9.12
N ALA A 336 22.92 4.94 8.33
CA ALA A 336 24.12 4.24 8.82
C ALA A 336 25.30 5.20 9.10
N GLY A 337 25.12 6.50 8.89
CA GLY A 337 26.18 7.50 9.06
C GLY A 337 27.13 7.61 7.86
N VAL A 338 26.84 6.95 6.74
CA VAL A 338 27.67 6.98 5.53
C VAL A 338 27.31 8.20 4.68
N GLN A 339 28.31 8.96 4.25
CA GLN A 339 28.10 10.03 3.26
C GLN A 339 27.77 9.43 1.90
N VAL A 340 26.57 9.69 1.41
CA VAL A 340 26.05 9.17 0.13
C VAL A 340 26.07 10.22 -0.99
N GLY A 341 26.49 11.44 -0.69
CA GLY A 341 26.71 12.50 -1.68
C GLY A 341 27.15 13.81 -1.05
N SER A 342 27.67 14.70 -1.88
CA SER A 342 28.07 16.06 -1.51
C SER A 342 27.89 17.01 -2.69
N VAL A 343 27.43 18.23 -2.41
CA VAL A 343 27.21 19.28 -3.41
C VAL A 343 27.60 20.62 -2.78
N THR A 344 28.16 21.53 -3.57
CA THR A 344 28.39 22.91 -3.12
C THR A 344 27.38 23.85 -3.76
N ALA A 345 26.93 24.86 -3.02
CA ALA A 345 26.05 25.90 -3.52
C ALA A 345 26.59 27.30 -3.24
N ASN A 346 26.34 28.22 -4.18
CA ASN A 346 26.66 29.63 -4.02
C ASN A 346 25.52 30.36 -3.29
N GLN A 347 25.73 30.64 -2.00
CA GLN A 347 24.72 31.31 -1.17
C GLN A 347 24.68 32.83 -1.36
N GLN A 348 25.48 33.39 -2.26
CA GLN A 348 25.36 34.79 -2.65
C GLN A 348 24.20 35.02 -3.62
N LEU A 349 23.69 33.95 -4.25
CA LEU A 349 22.69 33.97 -5.32
C LEU A 349 21.50 33.06 -4.97
N ASN A 350 20.39 33.20 -5.69
CA ASN A 350 19.23 32.31 -5.64
C ASN A 350 18.63 32.04 -4.24
N GLY A 351 18.73 33.02 -3.33
CA GLY A 351 18.06 32.94 -2.03
C GLY A 351 16.55 33.16 -2.17
N GLY A 352 15.78 32.81 -1.13
CA GLY A 352 14.32 32.99 -1.15
C GLY A 352 13.58 32.00 -2.05
N ARG A 353 14.20 30.87 -2.37
CA ARG A 353 13.62 29.81 -3.21
C ARG A 353 14.25 28.45 -2.90
N TRP A 354 13.57 27.39 -3.32
CA TRP A 354 14.12 26.03 -3.31
C TRP A 354 15.11 25.83 -4.45
N ASN A 355 16.34 25.45 -4.11
CA ASN A 355 17.41 25.15 -5.04
C ASN A 355 17.72 23.66 -5.01
N ALA A 356 17.62 22.97 -6.14
CA ALA A 356 17.93 21.55 -6.22
C ALA A 356 19.43 21.31 -6.01
N LEU A 357 19.77 20.42 -5.08
CA LEU A 357 21.13 19.99 -4.81
C LEU A 357 21.45 18.70 -5.58
N GLY A 358 20.52 17.75 -5.61
CA GLY A 358 20.68 16.49 -6.34
C GLY A 358 19.81 15.38 -5.79
N SER A 359 19.98 14.17 -6.32
CA SER A 359 19.29 12.96 -5.86
C SER A 359 20.28 11.98 -5.24
N PHE A 360 19.99 11.49 -4.03
CA PHE A 360 20.89 10.63 -3.26
C PHE A 360 20.15 9.40 -2.75
N LYS A 361 20.90 8.29 -2.55
CA LYS A 361 20.38 7.04 -2.03
C LYS A 361 20.42 7.03 -0.52
N PHE A 362 19.25 7.14 0.11
CA PHE A 362 19.09 7.08 1.56
C PHE A 362 18.54 5.72 1.98
N THR A 363 18.75 5.38 3.25
CA THR A 363 18.28 4.12 3.84
C THR A 363 17.14 4.40 4.81
N ARG A 364 16.37 3.37 5.13
CA ARG A 364 15.36 3.39 6.20
C ARG A 364 16.00 3.89 7.49
N GLY A 365 15.30 4.77 8.20
CA GLY A 365 15.77 5.38 9.44
C GLY A 365 16.00 6.89 9.32
N TRP A 366 16.74 7.43 10.29
CA TRP A 366 17.08 8.85 10.36
C TRP A 366 18.29 9.19 9.50
N ASN A 367 18.06 9.90 8.41
CA ASN A 367 19.08 10.43 7.50
C ASN A 367 19.28 11.93 7.79
N ARG A 368 20.32 12.55 7.23
CA ARG A 368 20.52 14.01 7.37
C ARG A 368 21.18 14.65 6.17
N ILE A 369 20.87 15.94 5.99
CA ILE A 369 21.64 16.87 5.16
C ILE A 369 22.43 17.77 6.09
N ARG A 370 23.76 17.80 5.91
CA ARG A 370 24.66 18.63 6.72
C ARG A 370 25.07 19.87 5.92
N VAL A 371 24.84 21.05 6.47
CA VAL A 371 25.37 22.31 5.92
C VAL A 371 26.67 22.63 6.67
N SER A 372 27.80 22.39 6.00
CA SER A 372 29.12 22.52 6.61
C SER A 372 29.59 23.97 6.62
N ARG A 373 30.14 24.44 7.75
CA ARG A 373 30.84 25.75 7.78
C ARG A 373 32.31 25.65 7.36
N TRP A 374 32.82 24.44 7.12
CA TRP A 374 34.07 24.23 6.39
C TRP A 374 33.85 24.44 4.90
N ALA A 375 33.70 25.70 4.53
CA ALA A 375 33.43 26.17 3.18
C ALA A 375 34.60 26.98 2.61
N GLY A 376 34.61 27.19 1.30
CA GLY A 376 35.54 28.10 0.64
C GLY A 376 34.89 29.46 0.36
N ASN A 377 35.68 30.54 0.38
CA ASN A 377 35.28 31.93 0.10
C ASN A 377 34.11 32.48 0.96
N GLY A 378 33.99 33.81 1.02
CA GLY A 378 32.95 34.47 1.82
C GLY A 378 33.22 34.41 3.32
N SER A 379 32.41 35.14 4.09
CA SER A 379 32.59 35.29 5.54
C SER A 379 31.71 34.33 6.35
N VAL A 380 30.52 33.99 5.84
CA VAL A 380 29.52 33.18 6.57
C VAL A 380 28.85 32.12 5.69
N VAL A 381 28.34 31.08 6.32
CA VAL A 381 27.42 30.08 5.75
C VAL A 381 26.04 30.23 6.40
N ILE A 382 24.98 30.00 5.62
CA ILE A 382 23.58 30.02 6.06
C ILE A 382 23.01 28.61 6.10
N ALA A 383 22.27 28.30 7.16
CA ALA A 383 21.45 27.11 7.29
C ALA A 383 20.00 27.53 7.59
N ASP A 384 19.09 27.29 6.66
CA ASP A 384 17.70 27.75 6.75
C ASP A 384 16.73 26.58 6.65
N ALA A 385 16.55 25.97 5.47
CA ALA A 385 15.68 24.80 5.34
C ALA A 385 16.13 23.85 4.24
N VAL A 386 15.75 22.58 4.36
CA VAL A 386 15.91 21.56 3.31
C VAL A 386 14.58 20.89 3.01
N ARG A 387 14.43 20.42 1.77
CA ARG A 387 13.23 19.72 1.28
C ARG A 387 13.60 18.41 0.61
N ILE A 388 12.99 17.32 1.06
CA ILE A 388 13.23 15.96 0.59
C ILE A 388 12.03 15.49 -0.24
N ARG A 389 12.26 15.09 -1.49
CA ARG A 389 11.23 14.69 -2.47
C ARG A 389 11.54 13.39 -3.18
#